data_AF-A0A9E5N0A5-F1
#
_entry.id   AF-A0A9E5N0A5-F1
#
_cell.length_a   1.000
_cell.length_b   1.000
_cell.length_c   1.000
_cell.angle_alpha   90.00
_cell.angle_beta   90.00
_cell.angle_gamma   90.00
#
_symmetry.space_group_name_H-M   'P 1'
#
loop_
_entity.id
_entity.type
_entity.pdbx_description
1 polymer ?
#
loop_
_entity_poly.entity_id
_entity_poly.type
_entity_poly.pdbx_seq_one_letter_code
_entity_poly.pdbx_strand_id
1 'polypeptide(L)'
;MHFEIQAVLLQLTRRVEIALAIFSLLFFPGVLLHEASHFLTARLLGVRTGRFSVLPQVLANGRVRMGYVETEQTDLLRDALIGTAPVLFGAAFVAYAGLTQLTLPAVWEAAIAGRAASVVGAVSAIADRPDFWLWMYLTLTVSSTMMPSASD
;
A
#
# COMPACT_ATOMS: atom_id res chain seq x y z
N MET A 1 7.92 10.10 3.90
CA MET A 1 8.54 8.79 3.56
C MET A 1 8.79 8.60 2.06
N HIS A 2 7.96 9.15 1.14
CA HIS A 2 8.17 8.95 -0.31
C HIS A 2 9.17 9.90 -0.98
N PHE A 3 9.36 11.10 -0.42
CA PHE A 3 10.32 12.09 -0.95
C PHE A 3 11.77 11.58 -0.88
N GLU A 4 12.13 10.88 0.19
CA GLU A 4 13.51 10.36 0.41
C GLU A 4 13.87 9.30 -0.63
N ILE A 5 12.96 8.37 -0.93
CA ILE A 5 13.18 7.32 -1.93
C ILE A 5 13.24 7.94 -3.34
N GLN A 6 12.36 8.90 -3.62
CA GLN A 6 12.38 9.64 -4.89
C GLN A 6 13.66 10.45 -5.05
N ALA A 7 14.16 11.10 -3.99
CA ALA A 7 15.40 11.86 -3.99
C ALA A 7 16.63 10.97 -4.26
N VAL A 8 16.72 9.81 -3.60
CA VAL A 8 17.79 8.83 -3.83
C VAL A 8 17.74 8.29 -5.26
N LEU A 9 16.55 7.94 -5.77
CA LEU A 9 16.39 7.47 -7.15
C LEU A 9 16.73 8.57 -8.17
N LEU A 10 16.38 9.83 -7.90
CA LEU A 10 16.74 10.99 -8.73
C LEU A 10 18.26 11.17 -8.77
N GLN A 11 18.92 11.06 -7.63
CA GLN A 11 20.38 11.18 -7.53
C GLN A 11 21.08 10.07 -8.34
N LEU A 12 20.51 8.86 -8.35
CA LEU A 12 21.07 7.69 -9.02
C LEU A 12 20.83 7.70 -10.54
N THR A 13 19.61 8.04 -10.97
CA THR A 13 19.20 7.98 -12.38
C THR A 13 19.47 9.28 -13.13
N ARG A 14 19.62 10.40 -12.41
CA ARG A 14 19.68 11.78 -12.93
C ARG A 14 18.52 12.14 -13.88
N ARG A 15 17.43 11.37 -13.85
CA ARG A 15 16.24 11.53 -14.70
C ARG A 15 14.99 11.23 -13.88
N VAL A 16 14.24 12.28 -13.58
CA VAL A 16 12.98 12.24 -12.81
C VAL A 16 12.02 11.20 -13.38
N GLU A 17 11.92 11.10 -14.69
CA GLU A 17 11.01 10.19 -15.41
C GLU A 17 11.29 8.72 -15.08
N ILE A 18 12.58 8.32 -15.03
CA ILE A 18 12.99 6.94 -14.75
C ILE A 18 12.77 6.63 -13.27
N ALA A 19 13.09 7.57 -12.38
CA ALA A 19 12.83 7.43 -10.95
C ALA A 19 11.33 7.23 -10.67
N LEU A 20 10.47 8.01 -11.32
CA LEU A 20 9.02 7.87 -11.21
C LEU A 20 8.50 6.56 -11.79
N ALA A 21 9.04 6.10 -12.92
CA ALA A 21 8.65 4.83 -13.52
C ALA A 21 9.01 3.64 -12.61
N ILE A 22 10.22 3.60 -12.06
CA ILE A 22 10.65 2.55 -11.13
C ILE A 22 9.81 2.58 -9.86
N PHE A 23 9.59 3.77 -9.29
CA PHE A 23 8.77 3.93 -8.10
C PHE A 23 7.32 3.48 -8.34
N SER A 24 6.73 3.88 -9.49
CA SER A 24 5.38 3.47 -9.88
C SER A 24 5.27 1.97 -10.03
N LEU A 25 6.21 1.33 -10.72
CA LEU A 25 6.20 -0.13 -10.89
C LEU A 25 6.34 -0.85 -9.56
N LEU A 26 7.25 -0.39 -8.70
CA LEU A 26 7.52 -1.01 -7.41
C LEU A 26 6.32 -0.90 -6.46
N PHE A 27 5.64 0.25 -6.41
CA PHE A 27 4.52 0.49 -5.51
C PHE A 27 3.15 0.31 -6.17
N PHE A 28 3.11 -0.15 -7.43
CA PHE A 28 1.88 -0.32 -8.20
C PHE A 28 0.79 -1.12 -7.47
N PRO A 29 1.08 -2.28 -6.84
CA PRO A 29 0.04 -3.05 -6.16
C PRO A 29 -0.62 -2.26 -5.02
N GLY A 30 0.20 -1.50 -4.30
CA GLY A 30 -0.23 -0.62 -3.22
C GLY A 30 -1.09 0.54 -3.72
N VAL A 31 -0.60 1.28 -4.72
CA VAL A 31 -1.34 2.40 -5.33
C VAL A 31 -2.66 1.91 -5.94
N LEU A 32 -2.66 0.76 -6.61
CA LEU A 32 -3.87 0.18 -7.17
C LEU A 32 -4.90 -0.12 -6.07
N LEU A 33 -4.49 -0.76 -4.98
CA LEU A 33 -5.38 -1.06 -3.88
C LEU A 33 -5.88 0.22 -3.19
N HIS A 34 -5.06 1.27 -3.12
CA HIS A 34 -5.39 2.53 -2.50
C HIS A 34 -6.53 3.22 -3.26
N GLU A 35 -6.32 3.46 -4.55
CA GLU A 35 -7.33 4.10 -5.41
C GLU A 35 -8.58 3.21 -5.55
N ALA A 36 -8.42 1.88 -5.62
CA ALA A 36 -9.55 0.96 -5.64
C ALA A 36 -10.39 1.04 -4.35
N SER A 37 -9.77 1.29 -3.19
CA SER A 37 -10.48 1.43 -1.92
C SER A 37 -11.39 2.65 -1.92
N HIS A 38 -10.92 3.78 -2.43
CA HIS A 38 -11.76 4.96 -2.66
C HIS A 38 -12.90 4.66 -3.63
N PHE A 39 -12.58 4.08 -4.79
CA PHE A 39 -13.57 3.76 -5.83
C PHE A 39 -14.68 2.82 -5.33
N LEU A 40 -14.29 1.72 -4.67
CA LEU A 40 -15.23 0.74 -4.13
C LEU A 40 -16.12 1.36 -3.07
N THR A 41 -15.55 2.14 -2.15
CA THR A 41 -16.30 2.79 -1.07
C THR A 41 -17.26 3.85 -1.61
N ALA A 42 -16.81 4.67 -2.56
CA ALA A 42 -17.65 5.65 -3.24
C ALA A 42 -18.84 4.96 -3.92
N ARG A 43 -18.59 3.87 -4.65
CA ARG A 43 -19.65 3.12 -5.34
C ARG A 43 -20.63 2.46 -4.37
N LEU A 44 -20.15 1.91 -3.25
CA LEU A 44 -21.00 1.33 -2.20
C LEU A 44 -21.87 2.39 -1.53
N LEU A 45 -21.37 3.62 -1.38
CA LEU A 45 -22.12 4.76 -0.83
C LEU A 45 -23.01 5.46 -1.86
N GLY A 46 -23.06 4.95 -3.11
CA GLY A 46 -23.85 5.52 -4.20
C GLY A 46 -23.32 6.84 -4.76
N VAL A 47 -22.04 7.15 -4.52
CA VAL A 47 -21.36 8.35 -4.99
C VAL A 47 -20.86 8.11 -6.41
N ARG A 48 -21.10 9.09 -7.30
CA ARG A 48 -20.62 9.00 -8.68
C ARG A 48 -19.11 9.18 -8.72
N THR A 49 -18.45 8.24 -9.40
CA THR A 49 -17.01 8.27 -9.65
C THR A 49 -16.73 8.73 -11.07
N GLY A 50 -15.76 9.63 -11.24
CA GLY A 50 -15.28 10.12 -12.54
C GLY A 50 -14.06 9.34 -13.01
N ARG A 51 -13.00 10.07 -13.37
CA ARG A 51 -11.76 9.47 -13.88
C ARG A 51 -11.01 8.72 -12.77
N PHE A 52 -10.37 7.63 -13.17
CA PHE A 52 -9.54 6.78 -12.33
C PHE A 52 -8.17 6.63 -13.00
N SER A 53 -7.09 6.88 -12.25
CA SER A 53 -5.72 6.70 -12.74
C SER A 53 -4.83 6.21 -11.61
N VAL A 54 -3.98 5.23 -11.94
CA VAL A 54 -2.96 4.66 -11.04
C VAL A 54 -1.54 4.96 -11.51
N LEU A 55 -1.42 5.71 -12.61
CA LEU A 55 -0.13 6.15 -13.16
C LEU A 55 0.25 7.50 -12.57
N PRO A 56 1.52 7.69 -12.18
CA PRO A 56 1.98 8.95 -11.64
C PRO A 56 1.99 10.03 -12.73
N GLN A 57 1.61 11.24 -12.34
CA GLN A 57 1.62 12.42 -13.20
C GLN A 57 2.34 13.56 -12.48
N VAL A 58 3.22 14.24 -13.21
CA VAL A 58 3.84 15.48 -12.74
C VAL A 58 2.87 16.62 -13.02
N LEU A 59 2.39 17.27 -11.96
CA LEU A 59 1.51 18.43 -12.06
C LEU A 59 2.30 19.67 -12.46
N ALA A 60 1.62 20.66 -13.04
CA ALA A 60 2.23 21.93 -13.47
C ALA A 60 2.95 22.72 -12.36
N ASN A 61 2.64 22.42 -11.08
CA ASN A 61 3.28 23.01 -9.89
C ASN A 61 4.52 22.22 -9.42
N GLY A 62 5.00 21.25 -10.18
CA GLY A 62 6.15 20.41 -9.84
C GLY A 62 5.85 19.32 -8.80
N ARG A 63 4.61 19.20 -8.31
CA ARG A 63 4.21 18.10 -7.42
C ARG A 63 3.94 16.83 -8.22
N VAL A 64 4.27 15.69 -7.63
CA VAL A 64 3.98 14.37 -8.20
C VAL A 64 2.67 13.88 -7.58
N ARG A 65 1.69 13.56 -8.42
CA ARG A 65 0.47 12.84 -8.03
C ARG A 65 0.65 11.39 -8.45
N MET A 66 0.51 10.45 -7.51
CA MET A 66 0.78 9.04 -7.74
C MET A 66 -0.39 8.30 -8.40
N GLY A 67 -1.61 8.65 -8.01
CA GLY A 67 -2.87 8.15 -8.54
C GLY A 67 -3.97 9.17 -8.25
N TYR A 68 -5.17 8.91 -8.76
CA TYR A 68 -6.39 9.60 -8.33
C TYR A 68 -7.65 8.85 -8.73
N VAL A 69 -8.68 9.00 -7.90
CA VAL A 69 -10.08 8.75 -8.25
C VAL A 69 -10.86 10.05 -8.08
N GLU A 70 -11.56 10.47 -9.12
CA GLU A 70 -12.48 11.60 -9.02
C GLU A 70 -13.80 11.13 -8.40
N THR A 71 -14.23 11.81 -7.34
CA THR A 71 -15.55 11.64 -6.73
C THR A 71 -16.36 12.92 -6.90
N GLU A 72 -17.68 12.78 -7.02
CA GLU A 72 -18.60 13.93 -6.93
C GLU A 72 -18.50 14.57 -5.54
N GLN A 73 -18.83 15.87 -5.41
CA GLN A 73 -18.93 16.49 -4.08
C GLN A 73 -19.99 15.78 -3.24
N THR A 74 -19.59 15.34 -2.06
CA THR A 74 -20.47 14.64 -1.11
C THR A 74 -20.62 15.40 0.20
N ASP A 75 -21.53 14.92 1.04
CA ASP A 75 -21.58 15.31 2.45
C ASP A 75 -20.35 14.82 3.23
N LEU A 76 -20.10 15.45 4.38
CA LEU A 76 -18.92 15.20 5.23
C LEU A 76 -18.76 13.73 5.63
N LEU A 77 -19.85 12.99 5.83
CA LEU A 77 -19.78 11.60 6.27
C LEU A 77 -19.29 10.70 5.15
N ARG A 78 -19.87 10.83 3.95
CA ARG A 78 -19.43 10.04 2.79
C ARG A 78 -18.00 10.37 2.39
N ASP A 79 -17.64 11.64 2.45
CA ASP A 79 -16.27 12.10 2.15
C ASP A 79 -15.27 11.48 3.13
N ALA A 80 -15.54 11.54 4.44
CA ALA A 80 -14.69 10.93 5.46
C ALA A 80 -14.59 9.40 5.32
N LEU A 81 -15.69 8.71 4.98
CA LEU A 81 -15.68 7.26 4.76
C LEU A 81 -14.87 6.87 3.52
N ILE A 82 -14.97 7.64 2.44
CA ILE A 82 -14.17 7.42 1.23
C ILE A 82 -12.70 7.70 1.53
N GLY A 83 -12.37 8.83 2.16
CA GLY A 83 -11.00 9.21 2.52
C GLY A 83 -10.30 8.22 3.45
N THR A 84 -11.03 7.62 4.38
CA THR A 84 -10.48 6.62 5.32
C THR A 84 -10.44 5.19 4.76
N ALA A 85 -11.06 4.93 3.61
CA ALA A 85 -11.14 3.59 3.04
C ALA A 85 -9.76 2.94 2.80
N PRO A 86 -8.75 3.61 2.18
CA PRO A 86 -7.46 2.98 1.95
C PRO A 86 -6.80 2.44 3.21
N VAL A 87 -6.88 3.16 4.33
CA VAL A 87 -6.32 2.72 5.62
C VAL A 87 -7.01 1.43 6.08
N LEU A 88 -8.34 1.37 6.00
CA LEU A 88 -9.12 0.21 6.44
C LEU A 88 -8.84 -1.02 5.57
N PHE A 89 -8.86 -0.87 4.25
CA PHE A 89 -8.56 -1.94 3.31
C PHE A 89 -7.10 -2.39 3.41
N GLY A 90 -6.18 -1.46 3.57
CA GLY A 90 -4.76 -1.71 3.81
C GLY A 90 -4.51 -2.51 5.08
N ALA A 91 -5.12 -2.09 6.20
CA ALA A 91 -5.02 -2.80 7.46
C ALA A 91 -5.60 -4.21 7.37
N ALA A 92 -6.76 -4.37 6.71
CA ALA A 92 -7.36 -5.69 6.48
C ALA A 92 -6.45 -6.59 5.63
N PHE A 93 -5.85 -6.06 4.56
CA PHE A 93 -4.91 -6.79 3.72
C PHE A 93 -3.66 -7.22 4.48
N VAL A 94 -3.03 -6.32 5.24
CA VAL A 94 -1.83 -6.62 6.02
C VAL A 94 -2.12 -7.63 7.12
N ALA A 95 -3.27 -7.51 7.79
CA ALA A 95 -3.72 -8.51 8.76
C ALA A 95 -3.91 -9.88 8.12
N TYR A 96 -4.59 -9.94 6.97
CA TYR A 96 -4.75 -11.18 6.21
C TYR A 96 -3.40 -11.79 5.81
N ALA A 97 -2.50 -11.01 5.23
CA ALA A 97 -1.18 -11.47 4.82
C ALA A 97 -0.37 -11.98 6.03
N GLY A 98 -0.35 -11.24 7.14
CA GLY A 98 0.36 -11.62 8.36
C GLY A 98 -0.18 -12.90 9.00
N LEU A 99 -1.50 -13.01 9.12
CA LEU A 99 -2.14 -14.14 9.81
C LEU A 99 -2.16 -15.42 8.98
N THR A 100 -2.45 -15.31 7.67
CA THR A 100 -2.70 -16.49 6.83
C THR A 100 -1.53 -16.86 5.94
N GLN A 101 -0.83 -15.89 5.36
CA GLN A 101 0.19 -16.15 4.33
C GLN A 101 1.59 -16.23 4.94
N LEU A 102 1.91 -15.28 5.82
CA LEU A 102 3.17 -15.23 6.55
C LEU A 102 3.12 -15.98 7.88
N THR A 103 1.97 -16.54 8.28
CA THR A 103 1.81 -17.40 9.47
C THR A 103 2.46 -16.83 10.74
N LEU A 104 2.40 -15.51 10.93
CA LEU A 104 2.99 -14.84 12.09
C LEU A 104 2.48 -15.35 13.47
N PRO A 105 1.26 -15.89 13.61
CA PRO A 105 0.85 -16.54 14.86
C PRO A 105 1.80 -17.65 15.32
N ALA A 106 2.38 -18.44 14.41
CA ALA A 106 3.32 -19.50 14.76
C ALA A 106 4.64 -18.93 15.35
N VAL A 107 5.09 -17.79 14.85
CA VAL A 107 6.24 -17.07 15.40
C VAL A 107 5.92 -16.52 16.78
N TRP A 108 4.71 -15.96 16.95
CA TRP A 108 4.24 -15.46 18.23
C TRP A 108 4.15 -16.56 19.29
N GLU A 109 3.55 -17.72 18.94
CA GLU A 109 3.48 -18.90 19.80
C GLU A 109 4.87 -19.42 20.18
N ALA A 110 5.79 -19.46 19.23
CA ALA A 110 7.18 -19.85 19.48
C ALA A 110 7.90 -18.85 20.41
N ALA A 111 7.57 -17.56 20.34
CA ALA A 111 8.14 -16.53 21.19
C ALA A 111 7.64 -16.64 22.64
N ILE A 112 6.34 -16.81 22.85
CA ILE A 112 5.76 -16.98 24.19
C ILE A 112 6.18 -18.31 24.86
N ALA A 113 6.56 -19.33 24.07
CA ALA A 113 7.11 -20.57 24.57
C ALA A 113 8.55 -20.44 25.14
N GLY A 114 9.19 -19.27 24.96
CA GLY A 114 10.44 -18.91 25.63
C GLY A 114 11.71 -19.60 25.12
N ARG A 115 11.65 -20.30 23.98
CA ARG A 115 12.82 -20.95 23.37
C ARG A 115 13.26 -20.21 22.11
N ALA A 116 14.47 -19.68 22.10
CA ALA A 116 15.01 -18.98 20.92
C ALA A 116 15.03 -19.88 19.67
N ALA A 117 15.35 -21.16 19.83
CA ALA A 117 15.38 -22.12 18.72
C ALA A 117 14.02 -22.30 18.03
N SER A 118 12.91 -22.28 18.77
CA SER A 118 11.58 -22.39 18.17
C SER A 118 11.20 -21.14 17.37
N VAL A 119 11.62 -19.95 17.82
CA VAL A 119 11.41 -18.70 17.07
C VAL A 119 12.18 -18.74 15.76
N VAL A 120 13.46 -19.12 15.78
CA VAL A 120 14.28 -19.24 14.56
C VAL A 120 13.67 -20.27 13.61
N GLY A 121 13.21 -21.42 14.12
CA GLY A 121 12.53 -22.43 13.32
C GLY A 121 11.25 -21.91 12.65
N ALA A 122 10.40 -21.19 13.39
CA ALA A 122 9.16 -20.61 12.86
C ALA A 122 9.44 -19.53 11.79
N VAL A 123 10.43 -18.67 12.02
CA VAL A 123 10.85 -17.65 11.03
C VAL A 123 11.43 -18.31 9.77
N SER A 124 12.27 -19.33 9.93
CA SER A 124 12.86 -20.06 8.79
C SER A 124 11.78 -20.73 7.97
N ALA A 125 10.79 -21.36 8.62
CA ALA A 125 9.66 -22.00 7.94
C ALA A 125 8.82 -21.00 7.10
N ILE A 126 8.74 -19.73 7.51
CA ILE A 126 8.09 -18.68 6.72
C ILE A 126 8.95 -18.32 5.50
N ALA A 127 10.24 -18.12 5.70
CA ALA A 127 11.18 -17.74 4.64
C ALA A 127 11.39 -18.83 3.58
N ASP A 128 11.25 -20.10 3.97
CA ASP A 128 11.39 -21.27 3.08
C ASP A 128 10.17 -21.48 2.16
N ARG A 129 9.08 -20.73 2.37
CA ARG A 129 7.89 -20.84 1.51
C ARG A 129 8.18 -20.28 0.10
N PRO A 130 7.72 -20.96 -0.97
CA PRO A 130 7.91 -20.47 -2.34
C PRO A 130 7.33 -19.09 -2.60
N ASP A 131 6.24 -18.74 -1.92
CA ASP A 131 5.49 -17.49 -2.07
C ASP A 131 5.89 -16.41 -1.05
N PHE A 132 6.89 -16.66 -0.20
CA PHE A 132 7.32 -15.73 0.85
C PHE A 132 7.62 -14.33 0.32
N TRP A 133 8.48 -14.24 -0.70
CA TRP A 133 8.92 -12.96 -1.26
C TRP A 133 7.78 -12.16 -1.85
N LEU A 134 6.78 -12.82 -2.45
CA LEU A 134 5.58 -12.17 -2.97
C LEU A 134 4.77 -11.54 -1.83
N TRP A 135 4.46 -12.30 -0.79
CA TRP A 135 3.66 -11.80 0.33
C TRP A 135 4.38 -10.73 1.15
N MET A 136 5.69 -10.86 1.32
CA MET A 136 6.50 -9.83 1.96
C MET A 136 6.50 -8.54 1.12
N TYR A 137 6.70 -8.65 -0.19
CA TYR A 137 6.64 -7.51 -1.12
C TYR A 137 5.27 -6.82 -1.12
N LEU A 138 4.17 -7.59 -1.20
CA LEU A 138 2.82 -7.06 -1.16
C LEU A 138 2.51 -6.38 0.18
N THR A 139 2.90 -7.00 1.30
CA THR A 139 2.72 -6.43 2.63
C THR A 139 3.47 -5.11 2.78
N LEU A 140 4.72 -5.05 2.31
CA LEU A 140 5.54 -3.84 2.35
C LEU A 140 4.95 -2.73 1.47
N THR A 141 4.59 -3.04 0.23
CA THR A 141 4.06 -2.04 -0.71
C THR A 141 2.69 -1.52 -0.29
N VAL A 142 1.79 -2.39 0.15
CA VAL A 142 0.47 -2.00 0.69
C VAL A 142 0.64 -1.16 1.95
N SER A 143 1.38 -1.62 2.95
CA SER A 143 1.56 -0.83 4.19
C SER A 143 2.17 0.56 3.94
N SER A 144 3.03 0.71 2.93
CA SER A 144 3.70 1.97 2.60
C SER A 144 2.82 2.96 1.83
N THR A 145 1.75 2.49 1.18
CA THR A 145 0.91 3.29 0.28
C THR A 145 -0.48 3.61 0.82
N MET A 146 -0.89 3.02 1.95
CA MET A 146 -2.26 3.16 2.48
C MET A 146 -2.43 4.32 3.46
N MET A 147 -1.36 5.09 3.74
CA MET A 147 -1.44 6.27 4.61
C MET A 147 -2.17 7.41 3.89
N PRO A 148 -3.07 8.14 4.59
CA PRO A 148 -3.81 9.24 3.98
C PRO A 148 -2.87 10.32 3.45
N SER A 149 -3.20 10.83 2.28
CA SER A 149 -2.48 11.90 1.61
C SER A 149 -3.32 13.17 1.53
N ALA A 150 -2.75 14.27 1.04
CA ALA A 150 -3.44 15.56 0.97
C ALA A 150 -4.61 15.59 -0.05
N SER A 151 -4.82 14.50 -0.80
CA SER A 151 -5.97 14.32 -1.70
C SER A 151 -7.12 13.53 -1.09
N ASP A 152 -6.95 13.02 0.13
CA ASP A 152 -7.86 12.08 0.79
C ASP A 152 -8.69 12.76 1.88
#